data_AF-A0AAD6V301-F1
#
_entry.id   AF-A0AAD6V301-F1
#
_cell.length_a   1.000
_cell.length_b   1.000
_cell.length_c   1.000
_cell.angle_alpha   90.00
_cell.angle_beta   90.00
_cell.angle_gamma   90.00
#
_symmetry.space_group_name_H-M   'P 1'
#
loop_
_entity.id
_entity.type
_entity.pdbx_description
1 polymer ?
#
loop_
_entity_poly.entity_id
_entity_poly.type
_entity_poly.pdbx_seq_one_letter_code
_entity_poly.pdbx_strand_id
1 'polypeptide(L)'
;MIPSFAAIIAVAIVAFAPSVVAVGCFSGGQTGDCSAAISGICAEVNGHIFAQGETISTCVNTKAIRCNMAVKNTGGGGSQIGQQECIDDMTATNNGCDGHGGIRADGNFQLTLDPNAGAC
;
A
#
# COMPACT_ATOMS: atom_id res chain seq x y z
N MET A 1 -13.82 -49.30 -38.52
CA MET A 1 -14.43 -48.19 -37.76
C MET A 1 -13.50 -47.83 -36.62
N ILE A 2 -12.82 -46.68 -36.70
CA ILE A 2 -12.13 -46.03 -35.59
C ILE A 2 -12.27 -44.53 -35.85
N PRO A 3 -13.01 -43.74 -35.05
CA PRO A 3 -12.94 -42.30 -35.18
C PRO A 3 -11.74 -41.80 -34.35
N SER A 4 -10.82 -41.13 -35.04
CA SER A 4 -9.75 -40.35 -34.42
C SER A 4 -10.37 -39.12 -33.75
N PHE A 5 -10.33 -39.07 -32.42
CA PHE A 5 -10.67 -37.87 -31.67
C PHE A 5 -9.42 -37.00 -31.53
N ALA A 6 -9.36 -35.90 -32.29
CA ALA A 6 -8.37 -34.86 -32.09
C ALA A 6 -8.68 -34.12 -30.78
N ALA A 7 -7.83 -34.29 -29.77
CA ALA A 7 -7.94 -33.56 -28.51
C ALA A 7 -7.46 -32.12 -28.72
N ILE A 8 -8.40 -31.17 -28.68
CA ILE A 8 -8.09 -29.73 -28.67
C ILE A 8 -7.78 -29.35 -27.21
N ILE A 9 -6.50 -29.16 -26.89
CA ILE A 9 -6.08 -28.60 -25.60
C ILE A 9 -6.28 -27.07 -25.68
N ALA A 10 -7.38 -26.58 -25.09
CA ALA A 10 -7.60 -25.15 -24.91
C ALA A 10 -6.77 -24.66 -23.72
N VAL A 11 -5.67 -23.96 -23.99
CA VAL A 11 -4.87 -23.25 -22.97
C VAL A 11 -5.62 -21.95 -22.62
N ALA A 12 -6.30 -21.95 -21.47
CA ALA A 12 -6.88 -20.73 -20.93
C ALA A 12 -5.76 -19.85 -20.34
N ILE A 13 -5.36 -18.82 -21.09
CA ILE A 13 -4.46 -17.77 -20.59
C ILE A 13 -5.30 -16.91 -19.65
N VAL A 14 -5.20 -17.16 -18.35
CA VAL A 14 -5.75 -16.26 -17.33
C VAL A 14 -4.90 -14.99 -17.37
N ALA A 15 -5.41 -13.98 -18.06
CA ALA A 15 -4.84 -12.64 -18.00
C ALA A 15 -5.05 -12.13 -16.57
N PHE A 16 -3.97 -12.08 -15.78
CA PHE A 16 -3.94 -11.33 -14.54
C PHE A 16 -4.06 -9.84 -14.90
N ALA A 17 -5.29 -9.32 -14.91
CA ALA A 17 -5.49 -7.90 -14.93
C ALA A 17 -4.89 -7.35 -13.63
N PRO A 18 -3.93 -6.40 -13.68
CA PRO A 18 -3.47 -5.76 -12.47
C PRO A 18 -4.69 -5.08 -11.84
N SER A 19 -5.06 -5.49 -10.64
CA SER A 19 -6.04 -4.77 -9.83
C SER A 19 -5.43 -3.40 -9.57
N VAL A 20 -5.89 -2.39 -10.31
CA VAL A 20 -5.57 -0.99 -10.06
C VAL A 20 -6.20 -0.61 -8.73
N VAL A 21 -5.50 -0.90 -7.63
CA VAL A 21 -6.01 -0.50 -6.33
C VAL A 21 -5.92 1.01 -6.28
N ALA A 22 -7.08 1.65 -6.34
CA ALA A 22 -7.19 3.09 -6.47
C ALA A 22 -6.53 3.76 -5.26
N VAL A 23 -5.57 4.64 -5.53
CA VAL A 23 -5.04 5.54 -4.50
C VAL A 23 -6.10 6.62 -4.27
N GLY A 24 -6.64 6.67 -3.06
CA GLY A 24 -7.50 7.75 -2.61
C GLY A 24 -6.64 8.96 -2.19
N CYS A 25 -6.33 9.83 -3.14
CA CYS A 25 -5.55 11.04 -2.87
C CYS A 25 -6.33 12.03 -2.01
N PHE A 26 -5.64 12.69 -1.09
CA PHE A 26 -6.23 13.79 -0.33
C PHE A 26 -6.47 15.00 -1.26
N SER A 27 -7.64 15.64 -1.13
CA SER A 27 -8.06 16.74 -2.00
C SER A 27 -7.51 18.12 -1.59
N GLY A 28 -6.74 18.17 -0.49
CA GLY A 28 -6.14 19.40 0.04
C GLY A 28 -5.15 19.09 1.15
N GLY A 29 -4.58 20.13 1.77
CA GLY A 29 -3.55 20.00 2.79
C GLY A 29 -2.16 20.41 2.30
N GLN A 30 -1.13 20.08 3.07
CA GLN A 30 0.25 20.40 2.74
C GLN A 30 0.75 19.44 1.67
N THR A 31 1.40 19.97 0.63
CA THR A 31 2.16 19.13 -0.30
C THR A 31 3.56 18.85 0.25
N GLY A 32 4.06 17.65 0.03
CA GLY A 32 5.45 17.33 0.30
C GLY A 32 5.81 15.90 -0.01
N ASP A 33 7.11 15.63 0.09
CA ASP A 33 7.69 14.33 -0.24
C ASP A 33 8.05 13.59 1.04
N CYS A 34 7.38 12.46 1.27
CA CYS A 34 7.61 11.58 2.41
C CYS A 34 8.45 10.35 2.07
N SER A 35 9.03 10.27 0.86
CA SER A 35 9.80 9.11 0.38
C SER A 35 10.90 8.67 1.35
N ALA A 36 11.56 9.62 2.01
CA ALA A 36 12.65 9.33 2.96
C ALA A 36 12.17 8.64 4.24
N ALA A 37 10.87 8.72 4.58
CA ALA A 37 10.30 8.18 5.80
C ALA A 37 9.64 6.80 5.60
N ILE A 38 9.30 6.44 4.35
CA ILE A 38 8.59 5.20 3.99
C ILE A 38 9.31 3.96 4.51
N SER A 39 10.64 3.88 4.30
CA SER A 39 11.42 2.72 4.71
C SER A 39 11.39 2.48 6.23
N GLY A 40 11.21 3.54 7.02
CA GLY A 40 11.12 3.46 8.49
C GLY A 40 9.88 2.70 8.94
N ILE A 41 8.68 3.19 8.58
CA ILE A 41 7.43 2.51 8.95
C ILE A 41 7.34 1.11 8.32
N CYS A 42 7.81 0.93 7.09
CA CYS A 42 7.78 -0.39 6.45
C CYS A 42 8.75 -1.39 7.10
N ALA A 43 9.84 -0.93 7.73
CA ALA A 43 10.68 -1.77 8.57
C ALA A 43 9.99 -2.13 9.90
N GLU A 44 9.22 -1.21 10.49
CA GLU A 44 8.49 -1.47 11.74
C GLU A 44 7.41 -2.55 11.57
N VAL A 45 6.69 -2.56 10.44
CA VAL A 45 5.63 -3.54 10.19
C VAL A 45 6.15 -4.88 9.65
N ASN A 46 7.43 -4.95 9.25
CA ASN A 46 7.99 -6.15 8.65
C ASN A 46 8.02 -7.32 9.66
N GLY A 47 7.31 -8.40 9.33
CA GLY A 47 7.17 -9.55 10.22
C GLY A 47 6.22 -9.32 11.40
N HIS A 48 5.58 -8.15 11.50
CA HIS A 48 4.55 -7.89 12.50
C HIS A 48 3.26 -8.65 12.15
N ILE A 49 2.65 -9.30 13.15
CA ILE A 49 1.35 -9.96 13.00
C ILE A 49 0.28 -9.02 13.53
N PHE A 50 -0.50 -8.43 12.63
CA PHE A 50 -1.55 -7.50 13.00
C PHE A 50 -2.76 -8.21 13.60
N ALA A 51 -3.25 -7.71 14.74
CA ALA A 51 -4.60 -7.97 15.21
C ALA A 51 -5.63 -7.29 14.28
N GLN A 52 -6.88 -7.73 14.35
CA GLN A 52 -7.96 -7.09 13.59
C GLN A 52 -8.11 -5.63 13.99
N GLY A 53 -8.08 -4.71 13.02
CA GLY A 53 -8.22 -3.27 13.26
C GLY A 53 -6.97 -2.59 13.81
N GLU A 54 -5.91 -3.34 14.09
CA GLU A 54 -4.65 -2.78 14.59
C GLU A 54 -4.07 -1.79 13.58
N THR A 55 -3.50 -0.70 14.09
CA THR A 55 -2.84 0.33 13.31
C THR A 55 -1.46 0.58 13.90
N ILE A 56 -0.42 0.45 13.08
CA ILE A 56 0.92 0.96 13.37
C ILE A 56 1.03 2.30 12.66
N SER A 57 1.44 3.33 13.39
CA SER A 57 1.57 4.69 12.84
C SER A 57 2.83 5.36 13.34
N THR A 58 3.43 6.17 12.47
CA THR A 58 4.58 7.01 12.82
C THR A 58 4.38 8.43 12.34
N CYS A 59 5.08 9.35 12.99
CA CYS A 59 5.23 10.72 12.52
C CYS A 59 6.73 10.99 12.33
N VAL A 60 7.13 11.38 11.13
CA VAL A 60 8.54 11.70 10.83
C VAL A 60 8.68 13.12 10.30
N ASN A 61 9.57 13.90 10.91
CA ASN A 61 9.92 15.23 10.44
C ASN A 61 10.82 15.13 9.18
N THR A 62 10.38 15.72 8.07
CA THR A 62 11.13 15.76 6.80
C THR A 62 11.22 17.20 6.30
N LYS A 63 12.42 17.78 6.28
CA LYS A 63 12.64 19.19 5.90
C LYS A 63 11.77 20.14 6.74
N ALA A 64 10.77 20.77 6.12
CA ALA A 64 9.86 21.75 6.73
C ALA A 64 8.43 21.20 6.93
N ILE A 65 8.23 19.90 6.73
CA ILE A 65 6.95 19.22 6.91
C ILE A 65 7.11 18.04 7.86
N ARG A 66 5.99 17.50 8.33
CA ARG A 66 5.92 16.20 8.98
C ARG A 66 5.13 15.22 8.12
N CYS A 67 5.53 13.95 8.15
CA CYS A 67 4.88 12.87 7.44
C CYS A 67 4.18 11.98 8.46
N ASN A 68 2.85 12.03 8.49
CA ASN A 68 2.04 11.08 9.25
C ASN A 68 1.82 9.86 8.37
N MET A 69 2.27 8.69 8.81
CA MET A 69 2.09 7.45 8.07
C MET A 69 1.46 6.40 8.95
N ALA A 70 0.62 5.56 8.36
CA ALA A 70 -0.02 4.48 9.08
C ALA A 70 -0.23 3.25 8.19
N VAL A 71 -0.13 2.07 8.80
CA VAL A 71 -0.54 0.79 8.23
C VAL A 71 -1.59 0.20 9.16
N LYS A 72 -2.80 0.01 8.63
CA LYS A 72 -3.95 -0.51 9.36
C LYS A 72 -4.40 -1.83 8.78
N ASN A 73 -4.59 -2.84 9.62
CA ASN A 73 -5.27 -4.07 9.22
C ASN A 73 -6.79 -3.88 9.21
N THR A 74 -7.38 -3.90 8.02
CA THR A 74 -8.83 -3.82 7.77
C THR A 74 -9.48 -5.20 7.61
N GLY A 75 -8.69 -6.27 7.54
CA GLY A 75 -9.15 -7.66 7.45
C GLY A 75 -9.31 -8.35 8.81
N GLY A 76 -9.08 -9.66 8.83
CA GLY A 76 -9.07 -10.49 10.04
C GLY A 76 -7.75 -10.44 10.80
N GLY A 77 -7.76 -10.92 12.05
CA GLY A 77 -6.53 -11.06 12.83
C GLY A 77 -5.57 -12.09 12.24
N GLY A 78 -4.26 -11.90 12.44
CA GLY A 78 -3.23 -12.79 11.91
C GLY A 78 -2.69 -12.38 10.53
N SER A 79 -3.07 -11.19 10.04
CA SER A 79 -2.57 -10.66 8.76
C SER A 79 -1.17 -10.07 8.93
N GLN A 80 -0.33 -10.20 7.91
CA GLN A 80 1.00 -9.57 7.83
C GLN A 80 1.13 -8.88 6.48
N ILE A 81 1.85 -7.77 6.44
CA ILE A 81 2.25 -7.11 5.20
C ILE A 81 3.76 -7.25 5.05
N GLY A 82 4.21 -7.57 3.84
CA GLY A 82 5.65 -7.64 3.56
C GLY A 82 6.29 -6.26 3.55
N GLN A 83 7.57 -6.15 3.93
CA GLN A 83 8.29 -4.88 3.85
C GLN A 83 8.27 -4.27 2.44
N GLN A 84 8.53 -5.09 1.41
CA GLN A 84 8.59 -4.60 0.03
C GLN A 84 7.21 -4.13 -0.46
N GLU A 85 6.16 -4.89 -0.15
CA GLU A 85 4.76 -4.54 -0.46
C GLU A 85 4.39 -3.20 0.19
N CYS A 86 4.71 -3.02 1.48
CA CYS A 86 4.51 -1.74 2.16
C CYS A 86 5.26 -0.58 1.48
N ILE A 87 6.52 -0.79 1.08
CA ILE A 87 7.33 0.24 0.41
C ILE A 87 6.72 0.61 -0.94
N ASP A 88 6.40 -0.38 -1.76
CA ASP A 88 5.84 -0.19 -3.10
C ASP A 88 4.50 0.56 -3.01
N ASP A 89 3.69 0.21 -2.01
CA ASP A 89 2.39 0.82 -1.81
C ASP A 89 2.45 2.25 -1.33
N MET A 90 3.24 2.55 -0.30
CA MET A 90 3.42 3.91 0.17
C MET A 90 4.11 4.79 -0.89
N THR A 91 5.05 4.22 -1.67
CA THR A 91 5.73 4.95 -2.75
C THR A 91 4.77 5.30 -3.88
N ALA A 92 3.91 4.36 -4.27
CA ALA A 92 2.86 4.62 -5.24
C ALA A 92 1.90 5.70 -4.76
N THR A 93 1.54 5.70 -3.46
CA THR A 93 0.71 6.76 -2.87
C THR A 93 1.40 8.11 -2.86
N ASN A 94 2.67 8.17 -2.46
CA ASN A 94 3.46 9.41 -2.44
C ASN A 94 3.56 10.04 -3.84
N ASN A 95 3.81 9.21 -4.85
CA ASN A 95 4.05 9.66 -6.23
C ASN A 95 2.76 9.87 -7.04
N GLY A 96 1.68 9.18 -6.69
CA GLY A 96 0.42 9.19 -7.43
C GLY A 96 -0.55 10.31 -7.05
N CYS A 97 -0.23 11.12 -6.03
CA CYS A 97 -1.15 12.10 -5.45
C CYS A 97 -0.63 13.54 -5.44
N ASP A 98 0.19 13.90 -6.44
CA ASP A 98 0.74 15.28 -6.60
C ASP A 98 1.39 15.84 -5.32
N GLY A 99 1.94 14.96 -4.47
CA GLY A 99 2.55 15.32 -3.20
C GLY A 99 1.58 15.62 -2.06
N HIS A 100 0.25 15.49 -2.24
CA HIS A 100 -0.73 15.61 -1.15
C HIS A 100 -0.80 14.36 -0.27
N GLY A 101 -0.18 13.25 -0.71
CA GLY A 101 -0.37 11.96 -0.07
C GLY A 101 -1.78 11.40 -0.28
N GLY A 102 -2.09 10.33 0.44
CA GLY A 102 -3.36 9.66 0.30
C GLY A 102 -3.48 8.40 1.12
N ILE A 103 -4.55 7.68 0.82
CA ILE A 103 -4.88 6.38 1.39
C ILE A 103 -4.87 5.37 0.25
N ARG A 104 -4.17 4.26 0.43
CA ARG A 104 -4.20 3.11 -0.47
C ARG A 104 -4.65 1.88 0.30
N ALA A 105 -5.63 1.17 -0.25
CA ALA A 105 -5.92 -0.18 0.21
C ALA A 105 -4.99 -1.16 -0.51
N ASP A 106 -4.59 -2.24 0.16
CA ASP A 106 -4.05 -3.43 -0.50
C ASP A 106 -4.34 -4.67 0.34
N GLY A 107 -5.02 -5.65 -0.27
CA GLY A 107 -5.54 -6.82 0.44
C GLY A 107 -6.28 -6.46 1.74
N ASN A 108 -5.74 -6.91 2.87
CA ASN A 108 -6.27 -6.68 4.23
C ASN A 108 -5.73 -5.39 4.88
N PHE A 109 -5.01 -4.55 4.14
CA PHE A 109 -4.34 -3.38 4.68
C PHE A 109 -4.85 -2.08 4.08
N GLN A 110 -4.83 -1.05 4.90
CA GLN A 110 -4.97 0.33 4.49
C GLN A 110 -3.70 1.08 4.88
N LEU A 111 -2.98 1.58 3.90
CA LEU A 111 -1.79 2.39 4.05
C LEU A 111 -2.17 3.86 3.90
N THR A 112 -1.72 4.69 4.82
CA THR A 112 -1.94 6.14 4.81
C THR A 112 -0.59 6.83 4.78
N LEU A 113 -0.44 7.82 3.92
CA LEU A 113 0.71 8.71 3.85
C LEU A 113 0.18 10.13 3.73
N ASP A 114 0.42 10.96 4.75
CA ASP A 114 -0.20 12.27 4.91
C ASP A 114 0.87 13.34 5.27
N PRO A 115 1.37 14.08 4.27
CA PRO A 115 2.26 15.22 4.46
C PRO A 115 1.50 16.38 5.11
N ASN A 116 2.01 16.87 6.23
CA ASN A 116 1.41 17.93 7.01
C ASN A 116 2.40 19.05 7.32
N ALA A 117 1.90 20.27 7.50
CA ALA A 117 2.71 21.35 8.05
C ALA A 117 3.06 21.09 9.53
N GLY A 118 4.20 21.65 9.97
CA GLY A 118 4.65 21.60 11.36
C GLY A 118 5.55 20.40 11.65
N ALA A 119 5.63 20.06 12.93
CA ALA A 119 6.50 19.00 13.44
C ALA A 119 5.70 17.88 14.13
N CYS A 120 6.30 16.70 14.15
CA CYS A 120 6.11 15.71 15.21
C CYS A 120 6.75 16.29 16.49
#